data_AF-A0A3S0U1L3-F1
#
_entry.id   AF-A0A3S0U1L3-F1
#
_cell.length_a   1.000
_cell.length_b   1.000
_cell.length_c   1.000
_cell.angle_alpha   90.00
_cell.angle_beta   90.00
_cell.angle_gamma   90.00
#
_symmetry.space_group_name_H-M   'P 1'
#
loop_
_entity.id
_entity.type
_entity.pdbx_description
1 polymer ?
#
loop_
_entity_poly.entity_id
_entity_poly.type
_entity_poly.pdbx_seq_one_letter_code
_entity_poly.pdbx_strand_id
1 'polypeptide(L)'
;MRFKKPLFQEIPAMHALHFRLLIGLTLALPMLATPGIAPAQSSALAATPPSTTTRLPIYRPPMLGAPATRVGGASRGSPDNDGLTLSVLAPESTGLTRRAQPTLYWCSSKSLTTPLEFSLNDDHSIKPLVEMKLNAAQPGIHALHLTYPLKTGVEYQWAIAAVADPNQRAGDLIAGGTIQRVEPTPALAAQLDNASPGEQVLLYAEQGFWYDALAVLSEQIDANPADHHWREQRVALLEQVGLNTVAWQDQKFFASGTKPAYASH
;
A
#
# COMPACT_ATOMS: atom_id res chain seq x y z
N MET A 1 16.95 10.99 -53.54
CA MET A 1 15.94 11.92 -54.08
C MET A 1 14.67 11.78 -53.24
N ARG A 2 14.24 12.90 -52.64
CA ARG A 2 12.89 13.26 -52.13
C ARG A 2 12.02 12.27 -51.29
N PHE A 3 11.79 12.72 -50.06
CA PHE A 3 10.55 12.59 -49.27
C PHE A 3 9.25 12.83 -50.09
N LYS A 4 8.13 12.15 -49.77
CA LYS A 4 7.03 12.66 -48.92
C LYS A 4 5.74 11.80 -49.03
N LYS A 5 5.02 11.76 -47.89
CA LYS A 5 3.65 11.27 -47.58
C LYS A 5 2.58 11.40 -48.68
N PRO A 6 1.51 10.59 -48.64
CA PRO A 6 0.21 11.00 -49.15
C PRO A 6 -0.64 11.73 -48.10
N LEU A 7 -1.46 12.63 -48.63
CA LEU A 7 -2.29 13.64 -47.99
C LEU A 7 -3.75 13.16 -47.86
N PHE A 8 -4.42 13.71 -46.86
CA PHE A 8 -5.83 13.62 -46.48
C PHE A 8 -6.77 14.42 -47.43
N GLN A 9 -8.06 14.05 -47.52
CA GLN A 9 -9.30 14.88 -47.69
C GLN A 9 -10.43 14.05 -48.36
N GLU A 10 -11.60 13.76 -47.74
CA GLU A 10 -12.79 14.59 -47.35
C GLU A 10 -13.88 14.73 -48.46
N ILE A 11 -15.04 14.04 -48.26
CA ILE A 11 -16.50 14.45 -48.27
C ILE A 11 -16.97 15.54 -49.28
N PRO A 12 -18.16 15.52 -49.98
CA PRO A 12 -19.58 15.48 -49.47
C PRO A 12 -20.63 14.70 -50.31
N ALA A 13 -21.76 14.18 -49.76
CA ALA A 13 -23.06 14.76 -49.37
C ALA A 13 -23.93 15.39 -50.49
N MET A 14 -25.13 14.86 -50.76
CA MET A 14 -26.26 15.64 -51.33
C MET A 14 -27.65 14.99 -51.13
N HIS A 15 -28.61 15.87 -50.82
CA HIS A 15 -30.02 15.70 -50.49
C HIS A 15 -30.95 15.36 -51.68
N ALA A 16 -32.18 14.91 -51.35
CA ALA A 16 -33.51 15.32 -51.87
C ALA A 16 -34.50 14.12 -51.72
N LEU A 17 -35.83 14.21 -51.59
CA LEU A 17 -36.81 15.19 -52.06
C LEU A 17 -38.17 14.94 -51.33
N HIS A 18 -39.01 15.97 -51.23
CA HIS A 18 -40.36 15.97 -50.64
C HIS A 18 -41.46 15.36 -51.56
N PHE A 19 -42.54 14.84 -50.97
CA PHE A 19 -43.87 14.77 -51.63
C PHE A 19 -45.02 14.91 -50.61
N ARG A 20 -45.99 15.78 -50.92
CA ARG A 20 -47.25 16.02 -50.18
C ARG A 20 -48.40 15.33 -50.89
N LEU A 21 -49.37 14.75 -50.17
CA LEU A 21 -50.77 14.71 -50.62
C LEU A 21 -51.75 14.44 -49.46
N LEU A 22 -52.81 15.25 -49.38
CA LEU A 22 -54.03 15.04 -48.58
C LEU A 22 -54.93 14.01 -49.24
N ILE A 23 -55.71 13.25 -48.47
CA ILE A 23 -57.15 12.96 -48.64
C ILE A 23 -57.66 12.32 -47.34
N GLY A 24 -58.76 12.85 -46.79
CA GLY A 24 -59.44 12.28 -45.63
C GLY A 24 -60.42 11.17 -46.02
N LEU A 25 -60.68 10.26 -45.08
CA LEU A 25 -61.95 9.55 -44.98
C LEU A 25 -62.13 9.04 -43.54
N THR A 26 -63.17 9.57 -42.90
CA THR A 26 -63.67 9.16 -41.59
C THR A 26 -64.26 7.75 -41.63
N LEU A 27 -63.79 6.86 -40.75
CA LEU A 27 -64.53 5.66 -40.37
C LEU A 27 -64.46 5.51 -38.85
N ALA A 28 -65.60 5.68 -38.19
CA ALA A 28 -65.77 5.47 -36.77
C ALA A 28 -65.68 3.98 -36.45
N LEU A 29 -64.83 3.60 -35.49
CA LEU A 29 -64.78 2.26 -34.91
C LEU A 29 -64.91 2.37 -33.38
N PRO A 30 -65.68 1.50 -32.71
CA PRO A 30 -66.06 1.64 -31.32
C PRO A 30 -64.88 1.31 -30.38
N MET A 31 -64.79 2.07 -29.28
CA MET A 31 -63.91 1.76 -28.15
C MET A 31 -64.33 0.42 -27.52
N LEU A 32 -63.57 -0.64 -27.80
CA LEU A 32 -63.48 -1.78 -26.88
C LEU A 32 -62.57 -1.37 -25.72
N ALA A 33 -63.17 -1.19 -24.55
CA ALA A 33 -62.45 -1.03 -23.30
C ALA A 33 -61.68 -2.33 -23.01
N THR A 34 -60.36 -2.31 -23.21
CA THR A 34 -59.47 -3.32 -22.67
C THR A 34 -59.30 -3.07 -21.17
N PRO A 35 -59.45 -4.09 -20.30
CA PRO A 35 -59.10 -3.95 -18.90
C PRO A 35 -57.60 -3.64 -18.81
N GLY A 36 -57.28 -2.48 -18.22
CA GLY A 36 -55.91 -2.08 -17.97
C GLY A 36 -55.22 -3.08 -17.06
N ILE A 37 -54.35 -3.92 -17.64
CA ILE A 37 -53.31 -4.60 -16.89
C ILE A 37 -52.31 -3.51 -16.54
N ALA A 38 -52.40 -2.99 -15.32
CA ALA A 38 -51.35 -2.15 -14.77
C ALA A 38 -50.02 -2.91 -14.86
N PRO A 39 -48.93 -2.31 -15.38
CA PRO A 39 -47.64 -2.93 -15.27
C PRO A 39 -47.31 -3.01 -13.78
N ALA A 40 -47.28 -4.23 -13.25
CA ALA A 40 -46.67 -4.50 -11.95
C ALA A 40 -45.23 -4.00 -12.04
N GLN A 41 -44.98 -2.84 -11.45
CA GLN A 41 -43.62 -2.36 -11.21
C GLN A 41 -42.98 -3.41 -10.30
N SER A 42 -42.24 -4.32 -10.92
CA SER A 42 -41.31 -5.20 -10.22
C SER A 42 -40.28 -4.26 -9.60
N SER A 43 -40.55 -3.84 -8.36
CA SER A 43 -39.53 -3.29 -7.48
C SER A 43 -38.48 -4.38 -7.37
N ALA A 44 -37.47 -4.32 -8.24
CA ALA A 44 -36.20 -4.94 -7.95
C ALA A 44 -35.80 -4.38 -6.59
N LEU A 45 -35.96 -5.19 -5.54
CA LEU A 45 -35.30 -4.93 -4.27
C LEU A 45 -33.87 -4.58 -4.66
N ALA A 46 -33.47 -3.36 -4.37
CA ALA A 46 -32.07 -3.01 -4.36
C ALA A 46 -31.41 -4.09 -3.52
N ALA A 47 -30.64 -4.96 -4.17
CA ALA A 47 -29.78 -5.89 -3.49
C ALA A 47 -28.84 -4.97 -2.71
N THR A 48 -29.10 -4.81 -1.42
CA THR A 48 -28.16 -4.23 -0.49
C THR A 48 -26.85 -4.96 -0.76
N PRO A 49 -25.75 -4.27 -1.14
CA PRO A 49 -24.47 -4.95 -1.24
C PRO A 49 -24.27 -5.68 0.09
N PRO A 50 -23.83 -6.95 0.07
CA PRO A 50 -23.59 -7.66 1.33
C PRO A 50 -22.66 -6.78 2.16
N SER A 51 -23.07 -6.46 3.38
CA SER A 51 -22.19 -5.85 4.36
C SER A 51 -21.05 -6.84 4.60
N THR A 52 -19.99 -6.74 3.81
CA THR A 52 -18.78 -7.50 4.04
C THR A 52 -18.23 -6.96 5.35
N THR A 53 -18.46 -7.68 6.45
CA THR A 53 -17.79 -7.39 7.71
C THR A 53 -16.29 -7.42 7.44
N THR A 54 -15.69 -6.25 7.42
CA THR A 54 -14.25 -6.03 7.36
C THR A 54 -13.57 -6.89 8.41
N ARG A 55 -12.93 -7.99 7.99
CA ARG A 55 -12.12 -8.81 8.89
C ARG A 55 -10.75 -8.16 9.00
N LEU A 56 -10.38 -7.73 10.20
CA LEU A 56 -9.04 -7.21 10.46
C LEU A 56 -8.02 -8.36 10.46
N PRO A 57 -6.80 -8.12 9.94
CA PRO A 57 -5.72 -9.11 10.00
C PRO A 57 -5.24 -9.33 11.43
N ILE A 58 -4.93 -10.59 11.76
CA ILE A 58 -4.29 -10.98 13.02
C ILE A 58 -2.88 -11.43 12.68
N TYR A 59 -1.88 -10.74 13.23
CA TYR A 59 -0.48 -11.09 13.04
C TYR A 59 -0.06 -12.16 14.04
N ARG A 60 0.49 -13.26 13.52
CA ARG A 60 1.10 -14.30 14.34
C ARG A 60 2.61 -14.32 14.11
N PRO A 61 3.42 -13.79 15.04
CA PRO A 61 4.86 -13.79 14.87
C PRO A 61 5.40 -15.23 14.83
N PRO A 62 6.46 -15.49 14.03
CA PRO A 62 7.08 -16.80 14.01
C PRO A 62 7.78 -17.09 15.34
N MET A 63 7.70 -18.34 15.81
CA MET A 63 8.37 -18.78 17.04
C MET A 63 9.86 -19.08 16.78
N LEU A 64 10.65 -18.05 16.50
CA LEU A 64 12.09 -18.19 16.21
C LEU A 64 12.97 -18.25 17.46
N GLY A 65 12.40 -18.14 18.67
CA GLY A 65 13.14 -18.22 19.94
C GLY A 65 14.14 -17.08 20.18
N ALA A 66 14.22 -16.11 19.27
CA ALA A 66 15.10 -14.96 19.36
C ALA A 66 14.51 -13.86 20.27
N PRO A 67 15.34 -13.11 21.02
CA PRO A 67 14.90 -11.96 21.79
C PRO A 67 14.31 -10.86 20.89
N ALA A 68 13.61 -9.88 21.49
CA ALA A 68 13.19 -8.69 20.75
C ALA A 68 14.41 -7.98 20.12
N THR A 69 14.31 -7.67 18.84
CA THR A 69 15.39 -7.12 18.00
C THR A 69 15.09 -5.73 17.46
N ARG A 70 13.83 -5.30 17.49
CA ARG A 70 13.45 -3.98 16.98
C ARG A 70 13.92 -2.87 17.91
N VAL A 71 14.54 -1.85 17.33
CA VAL A 71 14.99 -0.62 18.01
C VAL A 71 14.31 0.58 17.37
N GLY A 72 13.78 1.49 18.20
CA GLY A 72 13.26 2.79 17.78
C GLY A 72 14.23 3.91 18.12
N GLY A 73 14.34 4.91 17.24
CA GLY A 73 15.21 6.06 17.43
C GLY A 73 14.41 7.28 17.89
N ALA A 74 14.75 7.85 19.04
CA ALA A 74 14.17 9.11 19.52
C ALA A 74 15.27 10.03 20.02
N SER A 75 15.20 11.31 19.63
CA SER A 75 16.18 12.30 20.05
C SER A 75 15.80 12.85 21.42
N ARG A 76 16.78 12.94 22.32
CA ARG A 76 16.72 13.77 23.54
C ARG A 76 17.95 14.68 23.53
N GLY A 77 17.75 15.98 23.30
CA GLY A 77 18.77 17.00 23.63
C GLY A 77 19.50 17.72 22.50
N SER A 78 19.05 17.66 21.24
CA SER A 78 19.51 18.61 20.21
C SER A 78 18.37 19.55 19.80
N PRO A 79 18.58 20.89 19.77
CA PRO A 79 17.51 21.86 19.47
C PRO A 79 16.87 21.65 18.08
N ASP A 80 17.60 21.05 17.13
CA ASP A 80 17.10 20.79 15.78
C ASP A 80 16.28 19.48 15.68
N ASN A 81 16.40 18.58 16.66
CA ASN A 81 15.77 17.25 16.66
C ASN A 81 14.77 17.04 17.81
N ASP A 82 14.43 18.08 18.57
CA ASP A 82 13.55 17.94 19.74
C ASP A 82 12.19 17.35 19.33
N GLY A 83 11.84 16.21 19.91
CA GLY A 83 10.63 15.44 19.56
C GLY A 83 10.61 14.77 18.18
N LEU A 84 11.74 14.67 17.46
CA LEU A 84 11.87 13.82 16.27
C LEU A 84 11.99 12.34 16.67
N THR A 85 11.22 11.49 16.01
CA THR A 85 11.25 10.04 16.19
C THR A 85 11.31 9.34 14.83
N LEU A 86 12.20 8.36 14.72
CA LEU A 86 12.29 7.42 13.61
C LEU A 86 11.86 6.03 14.09
N SER A 87 10.97 5.40 13.34
CA SER A 87 10.45 4.08 13.65
C SER A 87 10.43 3.22 12.40
N VAL A 88 11.07 2.06 12.44
CA VAL A 88 10.89 1.05 11.40
C VAL A 88 9.56 0.32 11.58
N LEU A 89 8.87 0.01 10.48
CA LEU A 89 7.64 -0.79 10.49
C LEU A 89 8.01 -2.27 10.45
N ALA A 90 8.64 -2.74 11.52
CA ALA A 90 9.02 -4.13 11.74
C ALA A 90 8.31 -4.66 13.02
N PRO A 91 8.13 -5.98 13.16
CA PRO A 91 7.69 -6.57 14.43
C PRO A 91 8.80 -6.49 15.49
N GLU A 92 8.49 -6.80 16.75
CA GLU A 92 9.50 -6.81 17.82
C GLU A 92 10.56 -7.90 17.62
N SER A 93 10.14 -9.05 17.10
CA SER A 93 10.99 -10.14 16.66
C SER A 93 11.21 -10.11 15.14
N THR A 94 11.97 -11.07 14.63
CA THR A 94 12.20 -11.26 13.19
C THR A 94 10.89 -11.43 12.43
N GLY A 95 10.64 -10.52 11.48
CA GLY A 95 9.52 -10.63 10.55
C GLY A 95 9.89 -11.47 9.33
N LEU A 96 8.94 -12.21 8.78
CA LEU A 96 9.19 -13.02 7.59
C LEU A 96 8.84 -12.27 6.31
N THR A 97 9.53 -12.63 5.23
CA THR A 97 9.11 -12.34 3.86
C THR A 97 9.26 -13.54 2.95
N ARG A 98 8.43 -13.65 1.90
CA ARG A 98 8.66 -14.57 0.78
C ARG A 98 9.41 -13.92 -0.38
N ARG A 99 9.44 -12.58 -0.44
CA ARG A 99 10.07 -11.83 -1.54
C ARG A 99 11.60 -11.89 -1.40
N ALA A 100 12.28 -12.17 -2.51
CA ALA A 100 13.74 -12.06 -2.57
C ALA A 100 14.21 -10.61 -2.36
N GLN A 101 13.45 -9.65 -2.89
CA GLN A 101 13.71 -8.21 -2.83
C GLN A 101 12.48 -7.51 -2.22
N PRO A 102 12.33 -7.57 -0.88
CA PRO A 102 11.18 -6.99 -0.20
C PRO A 102 11.21 -5.46 -0.21
N THR A 103 10.08 -4.84 0.13
CA THR A 103 10.00 -3.41 0.43
C THR A 103 10.04 -3.23 1.95
N LEU A 104 10.92 -2.36 2.42
CA LEU A 104 11.08 -2.01 3.83
C LEU A 104 10.42 -0.65 4.08
N TYR A 105 9.79 -0.49 5.23
CA TYR A 105 9.02 0.72 5.56
C TYR A 105 9.49 1.32 6.87
N TRP A 106 9.61 2.64 6.92
CA TRP A 106 9.87 3.40 8.16
C TRP A 106 8.97 4.63 8.22
N CYS A 107 8.80 5.18 9.42
CA CYS A 107 8.03 6.39 9.66
C CYS A 107 8.92 7.45 10.30
N SER A 108 8.77 8.69 9.84
CA SER A 108 9.29 9.88 10.50
C SER A 108 8.16 10.72 11.09
N SER A 109 8.31 11.16 12.34
CA SER A 109 7.33 12.04 12.97
C SER A 109 7.38 13.49 12.48
N LYS A 110 8.51 13.93 11.94
CA LYS A 110 8.76 15.31 11.49
C LYS A 110 9.61 15.33 10.22
N SER A 111 9.72 16.48 9.56
CA SER A 111 10.65 16.64 8.45
C SER A 111 12.08 16.54 8.97
N LEU A 112 12.89 15.69 8.34
CA LEU A 112 14.33 15.71 8.51
C LEU A 112 14.93 16.64 7.45
N THR A 113 15.97 17.37 7.85
CA THR A 113 16.85 18.12 6.93
C THR A 113 18.13 17.34 6.63
N THR A 114 18.51 16.45 7.53
CA THR A 114 19.68 15.58 7.41
C THR A 114 19.39 14.37 6.52
N PRO A 115 20.33 13.96 5.66
CA PRO A 115 20.24 12.70 4.93
C PRO A 115 20.15 11.51 5.88
N LEU A 116 19.52 10.44 5.41
CA LEU A 116 19.45 9.17 6.13
C LEU A 116 20.50 8.20 5.57
N GLU A 117 20.97 7.29 6.39
CA GLU A 117 21.77 6.13 5.97
C GLU A 117 20.96 4.86 6.19
N PHE A 118 20.90 4.02 5.17
CA PHE A 118 20.38 2.66 5.25
C PHE A 118 21.52 1.67 5.33
N SER A 119 21.41 0.68 6.20
CA SER A 119 22.32 -0.47 6.25
C SER A 119 21.55 -1.78 6.30
N LEU A 120 22.13 -2.82 5.67
CA LEU A 120 21.69 -4.21 5.77
C LEU A 120 22.90 -5.09 6.13
N ASN A 121 22.74 -5.92 7.16
CA ASN A 121 23.76 -6.83 7.65
C ASN A 121 23.17 -8.23 7.79
N ASP A 122 23.98 -9.26 7.59
CA ASP A 122 23.72 -10.60 8.12
C ASP A 122 24.54 -10.81 9.40
N ASP A 123 24.36 -11.94 10.06
CA ASP A 123 25.04 -12.33 11.31
C ASP A 123 26.50 -12.75 11.13
N HIS A 124 26.97 -12.87 9.88
CA HIS A 124 28.31 -13.37 9.55
C HIS A 124 29.24 -12.28 9.02
N SER A 125 28.70 -11.15 8.57
CA SER A 125 29.45 -10.11 7.88
C SER A 125 29.98 -9.05 8.84
N ILE A 126 31.29 -8.79 8.75
CA ILE A 126 31.98 -7.74 9.50
C ILE A 126 31.59 -6.34 8.96
N LYS A 127 31.26 -6.24 7.67
CA LYS A 127 30.82 -5.00 7.01
C LYS A 127 29.37 -5.14 6.56
N PRO A 128 28.62 -4.03 6.44
CA PRO A 128 27.29 -4.08 5.84
C PRO A 128 27.32 -4.70 4.44
N LEU A 129 26.33 -5.56 4.17
CA LEU A 129 26.07 -6.11 2.84
C LEU A 129 25.57 -5.02 1.89
N VAL A 130 24.79 -4.08 2.44
CA VAL A 130 24.30 -2.90 1.74
C VAL A 130 24.48 -1.71 2.66
N GLU A 131 24.99 -0.61 2.10
CA GLU A 131 25.04 0.69 2.76
C GLU A 131 24.75 1.76 1.70
N MET A 132 23.75 2.62 1.95
CA MET A 132 23.42 3.69 1.02
C MET A 132 22.86 4.92 1.72
N LYS A 133 23.03 6.07 1.09
CA LYS A 133 22.44 7.33 1.54
C LYS A 133 21.06 7.49 0.92
N LEU A 134 20.08 7.80 1.75
CA LEU A 134 18.75 8.20 1.34
C LEU A 134 18.60 9.70 1.56
N ASN A 135 17.72 10.33 0.78
CA ASN A 135 17.43 11.74 0.96
C ASN A 135 16.75 11.99 2.31
N ALA A 136 16.75 13.25 2.72
CA ALA A 136 16.03 13.66 3.91
C ALA A 136 14.52 13.34 3.76
N ALA A 137 13.92 12.83 4.83
CA ALA A 137 12.55 12.33 4.81
C ALA A 137 11.53 13.37 5.31
N GLN A 138 10.37 13.43 4.68
CA GLN A 138 9.23 14.20 5.17
C GLN A 138 8.49 13.45 6.30
N PRO A 139 7.57 14.08 7.05
CA PRO A 139 6.74 13.37 8.01
C PRO A 139 5.88 12.30 7.29
N GLY A 140 5.73 11.13 7.91
CA GLY A 140 4.93 10.02 7.39
C GLY A 140 5.71 8.74 7.14
N ILE A 141 5.03 7.76 6.53
CA ILE A 141 5.59 6.45 6.18
C ILE A 141 6.28 6.53 4.81
N HIS A 142 7.50 5.99 4.76
CA HIS A 142 8.34 5.90 3.58
C HIS A 142 8.61 4.45 3.22
N ALA A 143 8.95 4.21 1.97
CA ALA A 143 9.22 2.89 1.41
C ALA A 143 10.60 2.85 0.77
N LEU A 144 11.35 1.78 1.01
CA LEU A 144 12.61 1.47 0.37
C LEU A 144 12.50 0.10 -0.29
N HIS A 145 12.63 0.06 -1.61
CA HIS A 145 12.69 -1.21 -2.33
C HIS A 145 14.10 -1.80 -2.21
N LEU A 146 14.24 -2.95 -1.57
CA LEU A 146 15.54 -3.56 -1.36
C LEU A 146 16.02 -4.22 -2.66
N THR A 147 17.03 -3.63 -3.29
CA THR A 147 17.64 -4.19 -4.52
C THR A 147 18.55 -5.39 -4.26
N TYR A 148 18.94 -5.62 -3.00
CA TYR A 148 19.75 -6.79 -2.61
C TYR A 148 18.87 -8.03 -2.40
N PRO A 149 19.11 -9.14 -3.12
CA PRO A 149 18.32 -10.35 -2.98
C PRO A 149 18.66 -11.10 -1.68
N LEU A 150 17.68 -11.20 -0.77
CA LEU A 150 17.80 -11.98 0.45
C LEU A 150 17.88 -13.48 0.16
N LYS A 151 18.84 -14.15 0.81
CA LYS A 151 18.93 -15.61 0.83
C LYS A 151 17.88 -16.20 1.76
N THR A 152 17.24 -17.28 1.32
CA THR A 152 16.28 -18.03 2.13
C THR A 152 16.95 -18.61 3.38
N GLY A 153 16.29 -18.50 4.53
CA GLY A 153 16.76 -19.02 5.81
C GLY A 153 17.81 -18.17 6.53
N VAL A 154 18.32 -17.11 5.88
CA VAL A 154 19.27 -16.19 6.51
C VAL A 154 18.52 -15.03 7.14
N GLU A 155 18.85 -14.73 8.40
CA GLU A 155 18.35 -13.58 9.13
C GLU A 155 19.21 -12.36 8.81
N TYR A 156 18.55 -11.23 8.51
CA TYR A 156 19.21 -9.97 8.24
C TYR A 156 18.70 -8.89 9.19
N GLN A 157 19.62 -8.04 9.62
CA GLN A 157 19.32 -6.82 10.37
C GLN A 157 19.40 -5.63 9.43
N TRP A 158 18.39 -4.77 9.46
CA TRP A 158 18.37 -3.55 8.68
C TRP A 158 18.09 -2.35 9.56
N ALA A 159 18.68 -1.21 9.20
CA ALA A 159 18.54 0.02 9.97
C ALA A 159 18.43 1.25 9.08
N ILE A 160 17.76 2.27 9.61
CA ILE A 160 17.73 3.64 9.11
C ILE A 160 18.33 4.53 10.19
N ALA A 161 19.35 5.31 9.83
CA ALA A 161 20.03 6.25 10.72
C ALA A 161 19.94 7.67 10.18
N ALA A 162 19.49 8.63 11.00
CA ALA A 162 19.73 10.05 10.73
C ALA A 162 21.06 10.45 11.34
N VAL A 163 22.02 10.81 10.49
CA VAL A 163 23.41 11.06 10.87
C VAL A 163 23.63 12.55 11.09
N ALA A 164 23.49 13.00 12.35
CA ALA A 164 23.57 14.41 12.67
C ALA A 164 24.99 14.99 12.44
N ASP A 165 26.03 14.25 12.82
CA ASP A 165 27.42 14.58 12.54
C ASP A 165 28.18 13.29 12.13
N PRO A 166 28.64 13.18 10.87
CA PRO A 166 29.42 12.04 10.41
C PRO A 166 30.71 11.80 11.22
N ASN A 167 31.26 12.83 11.87
CA ASN A 167 32.44 12.72 12.72
C ASN A 167 32.09 12.34 14.17
N GLN A 168 30.83 12.47 14.58
CA GLN A 168 30.34 12.19 15.93
C GLN A 168 29.00 11.43 15.91
N ARG A 169 29.08 10.14 15.56
CA ARG A 169 27.93 9.24 15.37
C ARG A 169 27.18 8.88 16.66
N ALA A 170 27.70 9.23 17.84
CA ALA A 170 27.10 8.91 19.13
C ALA A 170 25.72 9.58 19.35
N GLY A 171 25.40 10.61 18.57
CA GLY A 171 24.10 11.29 18.58
C GLY A 171 23.14 10.85 17.48
N ASP A 172 23.47 9.83 16.70
CA ASP A 172 22.63 9.38 15.58
C ASP A 172 21.28 8.86 16.07
N LEU A 173 20.24 9.18 15.30
CA LEU A 173 18.92 8.59 15.50
C LEU A 173 18.79 7.34 14.65
N ILE A 174 18.86 6.19 15.32
CA ILE A 174 18.87 4.89 14.65
C ILE A 174 17.59 4.14 14.99
N ALA A 175 16.92 3.63 13.96
CA ALA A 175 15.82 2.67 14.09
C ALA A 175 16.13 1.45 13.22
N GLY A 176 15.84 0.26 13.72
CA GLY A 176 16.19 -0.97 13.02
C GLY A 176 15.32 -2.16 13.41
N GLY A 177 15.31 -3.15 12.54
CA GLY A 177 14.53 -4.37 12.70
C GLY A 177 15.14 -5.53 11.93
N THR A 178 14.50 -6.68 12.06
CA THR A 178 15.05 -7.94 11.55
C THR A 178 14.10 -8.57 10.53
N ILE A 179 14.67 -9.13 9.47
CA ILE A 179 13.95 -9.76 8.38
C ILE A 179 14.58 -11.09 8.01
N GLN A 180 13.76 -12.10 7.75
CA GLN A 180 14.21 -13.37 7.21
C GLN A 180 13.35 -13.75 6.01
N ARG A 181 14.02 -14.15 4.92
CA ARG A 181 13.32 -14.72 3.77
C ARG A 181 13.03 -16.19 4.01
N VAL A 182 11.77 -16.60 3.83
CA VAL A 182 11.34 -18.00 3.94
C VAL A 182 10.43 -18.33 2.76
N GLU A 183 10.54 -19.54 2.22
CA GLU A 183 9.62 -20.01 1.20
C GLU A 183 8.27 -20.39 1.85
N PRO A 184 7.13 -19.94 1.32
CA PRO A 184 5.83 -20.34 1.83
C PRO A 184 5.64 -21.86 1.65
N THR A 185 4.84 -22.46 2.54
CA THR A 185 4.45 -23.87 2.35
C THR A 185 3.70 -24.02 1.03
N PRO A 186 3.73 -25.20 0.37
CA PRO A 186 2.99 -25.41 -0.89
C PRO A 186 1.48 -25.10 -0.75
N ALA A 187 0.90 -25.40 0.41
CA ALA A 187 -0.48 -25.10 0.71
C ALA A 187 -0.75 -23.58 0.78
N LEU A 188 0.13 -22.83 1.46
CA LEU A 188 0.02 -21.37 1.54
C LEU A 188 0.24 -20.73 0.16
N ALA A 189 1.22 -21.20 -0.61
CA ALA A 189 1.47 -20.71 -1.97
C ALA A 189 0.23 -20.86 -2.85
N ALA A 190 -0.39 -22.05 -2.85
CA ALA A 190 -1.61 -22.31 -3.63
C ALA A 190 -2.81 -21.43 -3.20
N GLN A 191 -2.93 -21.12 -1.91
CA GLN A 191 -3.94 -20.18 -1.42
C GLN A 191 -3.67 -18.76 -1.92
N LEU A 192 -2.42 -18.31 -1.88
CA LEU A 192 -2.03 -16.96 -2.28
C LEU A 192 -2.21 -16.69 -3.79
N ASP A 193 -2.04 -17.72 -4.64
CA ASP A 193 -2.15 -17.59 -6.10
C ASP A 193 -3.56 -17.16 -6.56
N ASN A 194 -4.60 -17.48 -5.78
CA ASN A 194 -5.99 -17.18 -6.11
C ASN A 194 -6.63 -16.16 -5.14
N ALA A 195 -5.88 -15.70 -4.14
CA ALA A 195 -6.37 -14.81 -3.12
C ALA A 195 -6.50 -13.37 -3.64
N SER A 196 -7.60 -12.71 -3.29
CA SER A 196 -7.73 -11.25 -3.40
C SER A 196 -6.69 -10.53 -2.52
N PRO A 197 -6.38 -9.25 -2.77
CA PRO A 197 -5.43 -8.51 -1.93
C PRO A 197 -5.77 -8.54 -0.44
N GLY A 198 -7.06 -8.44 -0.09
CA GLY A 198 -7.50 -8.54 1.31
C GLY A 198 -7.24 -9.92 1.91
N GLU A 199 -7.50 -10.99 1.17
CA GLU A 199 -7.20 -12.36 1.62
C GLU A 199 -5.69 -12.59 1.73
N GLN A 200 -4.88 -12.04 0.82
CA GLN A 200 -3.42 -12.12 0.91
C GLN A 200 -2.90 -11.48 2.20
N VAL A 201 -3.41 -10.30 2.59
CA VAL A 201 -3.03 -9.65 3.86
C VAL A 201 -3.35 -10.55 5.05
N LEU A 202 -4.56 -11.14 5.08
CA LEU A 202 -4.97 -12.04 6.16
C LEU A 202 -4.06 -13.29 6.22
N LEU A 203 -3.81 -13.92 5.08
CA LEU A 203 -2.97 -15.12 4.97
C LEU A 203 -1.53 -14.83 5.39
N TYR A 204 -0.94 -13.74 4.90
CA TYR A 204 0.43 -13.36 5.27
C TYR A 204 0.55 -13.04 6.76
N ALA A 205 -0.38 -12.26 7.32
CA ALA A 205 -0.36 -11.90 8.74
C ALA A 205 -0.49 -13.14 9.65
N GLU A 206 -1.43 -14.04 9.35
CA GLU A 206 -1.69 -15.26 10.12
C GLU A 206 -0.50 -16.25 10.05
N GLN A 207 0.30 -16.17 8.98
CA GLN A 207 1.48 -17.03 8.75
C GLN A 207 2.81 -16.35 9.08
N GLY A 208 2.80 -15.14 9.65
CA GLY A 208 4.00 -14.43 10.10
C GLY A 208 4.79 -13.69 9.00
N PHE A 209 4.28 -13.64 7.76
CA PHE A 209 4.86 -12.91 6.63
C PHE A 209 4.57 -11.40 6.74
N TRP A 210 5.10 -10.77 7.79
CA TRP A 210 4.89 -9.37 8.14
C TRP A 210 5.16 -8.41 6.98
N TYR A 211 6.33 -8.54 6.34
CA TYR A 211 6.76 -7.60 5.31
C TYR A 211 5.91 -7.71 4.04
N ASP A 212 5.39 -8.90 3.73
CA ASP A 212 4.49 -9.10 2.60
C ASP A 212 3.08 -8.55 2.88
N ALA A 213 2.55 -8.77 4.10
CA ALA A 213 1.27 -8.19 4.51
C ALA A 213 1.31 -6.65 4.45
N LEU A 214 2.38 -6.05 4.98
CA LEU A 214 2.56 -4.60 4.97
C LEU A 214 2.77 -4.04 3.55
N ALA A 215 3.46 -4.78 2.68
CA ALA A 215 3.65 -4.40 1.29
C ALA A 215 2.31 -4.35 0.54
N VAL A 216 1.48 -5.42 0.64
CA VAL A 216 0.16 -5.44 0.00
C VAL A 216 -0.71 -4.29 0.49
N LEU A 217 -0.76 -4.04 1.80
CA LEU A 217 -1.53 -2.91 2.36
C LEU A 217 -1.04 -1.56 1.83
N SER A 218 0.27 -1.35 1.78
CA SER A 218 0.83 -0.08 1.31
C SER A 218 0.59 0.11 -0.19
N GLU A 219 0.75 -0.93 -0.99
CA GLU A 219 0.44 -0.91 -2.43
C GLU A 219 -1.04 -0.57 -2.69
N GLN A 220 -1.98 -1.11 -1.89
CA GLN A 220 -3.41 -0.78 -2.00
C GLN A 220 -3.73 0.65 -1.55
N ILE A 221 -3.09 1.14 -0.49
CA ILE A 221 -3.24 2.53 -0.02
C ILE A 221 -2.72 3.51 -1.09
N ASP A 222 -1.65 3.17 -1.78
CA ASP A 222 -1.06 4.02 -2.82
C ASP A 222 -1.94 4.06 -4.07
N ALA A 223 -2.50 2.91 -4.44
CA ALA A 223 -3.43 2.79 -5.56
C ALA A 223 -4.77 3.49 -5.28
N ASN A 224 -5.29 3.39 -4.06
CA ASN A 224 -6.61 3.87 -3.66
C ASN A 224 -6.55 4.67 -2.34
N PRO A 225 -5.94 5.87 -2.32
CA PRO A 225 -5.68 6.60 -1.07
C PRO A 225 -6.92 7.07 -0.32
N ALA A 226 -8.05 7.20 -1.01
CA ALA A 226 -9.36 7.53 -0.44
C ALA A 226 -10.09 6.32 0.16
N ASP A 227 -9.64 5.09 -0.13
CA ASP A 227 -10.18 3.89 0.51
C ASP A 227 -9.50 3.71 1.87
N HIS A 228 -10.23 4.12 2.92
CA HIS A 228 -9.72 4.15 4.28
C HIS A 228 -9.51 2.74 4.86
N HIS A 229 -10.19 1.74 4.31
CA HIS A 229 -10.19 0.39 4.84
C HIS A 229 -8.79 -0.24 4.87
N TRP A 230 -7.97 0.00 3.84
CA TRP A 230 -6.59 -0.51 3.81
C TRP A 230 -5.72 0.12 4.89
N ARG A 231 -5.95 1.40 5.19
CA ARG A 231 -5.24 2.10 6.26
C ARG A 231 -5.71 1.62 7.64
N GLU A 232 -7.00 1.36 7.82
CA GLU A 232 -7.52 0.73 9.05
C GLU A 232 -6.86 -0.62 9.32
N GLN A 233 -6.72 -1.46 8.30
CA GLN A 233 -6.01 -2.73 8.43
C GLN A 233 -4.51 -2.54 8.75
N ARG A 234 -3.83 -1.60 8.10
CA ARG A 234 -2.42 -1.29 8.38
C ARG A 234 -2.23 -0.81 9.82
N VAL A 235 -3.09 0.07 10.30
CA VAL A 235 -3.08 0.53 11.68
C VAL A 235 -3.30 -0.64 12.65
N ALA A 236 -4.28 -1.50 12.40
CA ALA A 236 -4.53 -2.67 13.24
C ALA A 236 -3.31 -3.61 13.33
N LEU A 237 -2.55 -3.79 12.23
CA LEU A 237 -1.29 -4.54 12.27
C LEU A 237 -0.20 -3.84 13.08
N LEU A 238 -0.04 -2.53 12.89
CA LEU A 238 0.97 -1.73 13.60
C LEU A 238 0.74 -1.76 15.12
N GLU A 239 -0.51 -1.66 15.56
CA GLU A 239 -0.88 -1.75 16.98
C GLU A 239 -0.52 -3.12 17.60
N GLN A 240 -0.77 -4.21 16.86
CA GLN A 240 -0.47 -5.58 17.32
C GLN A 240 1.02 -5.82 17.59
N VAL A 241 1.91 -5.07 16.93
CA VAL A 241 3.36 -5.16 17.14
C VAL A 241 3.91 -4.03 18.00
N GLY A 242 3.06 -3.25 18.67
CA GLY A 242 3.47 -2.20 19.59
C GLY A 242 3.85 -0.86 18.93
N LEU A 243 3.63 -0.70 17.63
CA LEU A 243 3.91 0.55 16.89
C LEU A 243 2.76 1.56 16.99
N ASN A 244 2.19 1.73 18.19
CA ASN A 244 1.01 2.56 18.46
C ASN A 244 1.19 4.04 18.05
N THR A 245 2.39 4.60 18.25
CA THR A 245 2.68 5.98 17.83
C THR A 245 2.66 6.12 16.31
N VAL A 246 3.16 5.11 15.58
CA VAL A 246 3.15 5.11 14.11
C VAL A 246 1.73 4.90 13.59
N ALA A 247 0.97 3.98 14.19
CA ALA A 247 -0.45 3.77 13.90
C ALA A 247 -1.25 5.09 14.02
N TRP A 248 -1.07 5.82 15.12
CA TRP A 248 -1.71 7.11 15.33
C TRP A 248 -1.26 8.17 14.32
N GLN A 249 0.03 8.20 13.95
CA GLN A 249 0.56 9.09 12.92
C GLN A 249 -0.06 8.81 11.55
N ASP A 250 -0.15 7.54 11.15
CA ASP A 250 -0.73 7.11 9.88
C ASP A 250 -2.20 7.54 9.76
N GLN A 251 -2.97 7.42 10.83
CA GLN A 251 -4.34 7.96 10.89
C GLN A 251 -4.39 9.49 10.76
N LYS A 252 -3.47 10.21 11.43
CA LYS A 252 -3.48 11.67 11.48
C LYS A 252 -3.05 12.36 10.18
N PHE A 253 -1.99 11.89 9.54
CA PHE A 253 -1.52 12.47 8.28
C PHE A 253 -2.58 12.40 7.18
N PHE A 254 -3.51 11.44 7.30
CA PHE A 254 -4.64 11.32 6.41
C PHE A 254 -5.77 12.33 6.75
N ALA A 255 -6.12 12.51 8.03
CA ALA A 255 -7.18 13.44 8.45
C ALA A 255 -6.89 14.91 8.06
N SER A 256 -5.61 15.27 7.86
CA SER A 256 -5.19 16.61 7.44
C SER A 256 -5.21 16.84 5.93
N GLY A 257 -5.65 15.88 5.11
CA GLY A 257 -5.69 16.01 3.64
C GLY A 257 -4.32 16.21 2.99
N THR A 258 -3.24 15.96 3.74
CA THR A 258 -1.87 16.13 3.27
C THR A 258 -1.53 14.89 2.46
N LYS A 259 -1.41 15.04 1.14
CA LYS A 259 -0.97 13.95 0.25
C LYS A 259 0.37 13.42 0.78
N PRO A 260 0.47 12.15 1.22
CA PRO A 260 1.77 11.59 1.58
C PRO A 260 2.63 11.61 0.32
N ALA A 261 3.78 12.29 0.40
CA ALA A 261 4.81 12.14 -0.58
C ALA A 261 5.44 10.77 -0.34
N TYR A 262 4.91 9.73 -0.97
CA TYR A 262 5.63 8.49 -1.14
C TYR A 262 6.83 8.80 -2.03
N ALA A 263 7.93 9.20 -1.42
CA ALA A 263 9.21 9.28 -2.10
C ALA A 263 9.67 7.84 -2.29
N SER A 264 9.46 7.30 -3.49
CA SER A 264 10.17 6.12 -3.94
C SER A 264 11.65 6.47 -3.98
N HIS A 265 12.44 5.87 -3.10
CA HIS A 265 13.89 5.93 -3.10
C HIS A 265 14.46 4.67 -3.73
#